data_AF-A0A7H8YVC0-F1
#
_entry.id   AF-A0A7H8YVC0-F1
#
_cell.length_a   1.000
_cell.length_b   1.000
_cell.length_c   1.000
_cell.angle_alpha   90.00
_cell.angle_beta   90.00
_cell.angle_gamma   90.00
#
_symmetry.space_group_name_H-M   'P 1'
#
loop_
_entity.id
_entity.type
_entity.pdbx_description
1 polymer ?
#
loop_
_entity_poly.entity_id
_entity_poly.type
_entity_poly.pdbx_seq_one_letter_code
_entity_poly.pdbx_strand_id
1 'polypeptide(L)' 'MKLYDLCIINENVDIYKKGTYAIIIDMDEKDDYHLEIWDFDKLDGADLNYIDKKFLRKATKEEEEYLRKFNEYIEENE' A
#
# COMPACT_ATOMS: atom_id res chain seq x y z
N MET A 1 2.69 -0.54 12.73
CA MET A 1 1.45 -0.18 12.02
C MET A 1 0.35 -1.12 12.48
N LYS A 2 -0.92 -0.82 12.21
CA LYS A 2 -2.08 -1.68 12.54
C LYS A 2 -2.83 -2.11 11.29
N LEU A 3 -3.73 -3.08 11.42
CA LEU A 3 -4.63 -3.52 10.36
C LEU A 3 -5.36 -2.32 9.74
N TYR A 4 -5.44 -2.29 8.42
CA TYR A 4 -5.99 -1.22 7.59
C TYR A 4 -5.25 0.14 7.70
N ASP A 5 -4.06 0.21 8.30
CA ASP A 5 -3.20 1.38 8.11
C ASP A 5 -2.72 1.41 6.65
N LEU A 6 -2.77 2.61 6.04
CA LEU A 6 -2.03 2.90 4.81
C LEU A 6 -0.53 2.95 5.12
N CYS A 7 0.23 2.21 4.34
CA CYS A 7 1.67 2.21 4.35
C CYS A 7 2.23 2.49 2.96
N ILE A 8 3.51 2.81 2.93
CA ILE A 8 4.26 3.13 1.72
C ILE A 8 5.52 2.29 1.73
N ILE A 9 5.83 1.69 0.59
CA ILE A 9 7.07 0.97 0.38
C ILE A 9 8.21 2.00 0.34
N ASN A 10 9.15 1.92 1.28
CA ASN A 10 10.16 2.95 1.52
C ASN A 10 11.44 2.77 0.68
N GLU A 11 11.58 1.64 -0.01
CA GLU A 11 12.63 1.29 -0.95
C GLU A 11 12.07 0.45 -2.11
N ASN A 12 12.88 0.12 -3.13
CA ASN A 12 12.41 -0.75 -4.20
C ASN A 12 12.42 -2.20 -3.70
N VAL A 13 11.27 -2.87 -3.76
CA VAL A 13 11.11 -4.26 -3.29
C VAL A 13 10.49 -5.06 -4.41
N ASP A 14 11.21 -6.08 -4.87
CA ASP A 14 10.79 -6.96 -5.97
C ASP A 14 10.37 -6.16 -7.22
N ILE A 15 9.09 -6.21 -7.59
CA ILE A 15 8.53 -5.48 -8.73
C ILE A 15 8.01 -4.08 -8.37
N TYR A 16 7.86 -3.78 -7.08
CA TYR A 16 7.28 -2.55 -6.57
C TYR A 16 8.33 -1.46 -6.35
N LYS A 17 7.95 -0.23 -6.70
CA LYS A 17 8.83 0.93 -6.55
C LYS A 17 8.73 1.51 -5.14
N LYS A 18 9.80 2.17 -4.73
CA LYS A 18 9.74 3.11 -3.60
C LYS A 18 8.64 4.13 -3.85
N GLY A 19 7.77 4.33 -2.86
CA GLY A 19 6.63 5.24 -2.93
C GLY A 19 5.31 4.56 -3.28
N THR A 20 5.31 3.28 -3.66
CA THR A 20 4.07 2.53 -3.90
C THR A 20 3.25 2.45 -2.61
N TYR A 21 1.96 2.70 -2.74
CA TYR A 21 0.99 2.66 -1.65
C TYR A 21 0.54 1.24 -1.38
N ALA A 22 0.29 0.93 -0.12
CA ALA A 22 -0.20 -0.37 0.29
C ALA A 22 -1.09 -0.28 1.53
N ILE A 23 -2.06 -1.17 1.65
CA ILE A 23 -2.96 -1.28 2.79
C ILE A 23 -2.70 -2.62 3.49
N ILE A 24 -2.52 -2.59 4.81
CA ILE A 24 -2.33 -3.82 5.59
C ILE A 24 -3.67 -4.55 5.72
N ILE A 25 -3.79 -5.74 5.13
CA ILE A 25 -5.00 -6.57 5.16
C ILE A 25 -4.85 -7.80 6.07
N ASP A 26 -3.62 -8.18 6.42
CA ASP A 26 -3.33 -9.20 7.44
C ASP A 26 -2.01 -8.88 8.17
N MET A 27 -1.96 -9.22 9.46
CA MET A 27 -0.82 -9.03 10.36
C MET A 27 -0.32 -10.31 11.04
N ASP A 28 -0.97 -11.46 10.81
CA ASP A 28 -0.66 -12.71 11.51
C ASP A 28 0.67 -13.35 11.04
N GLU A 29 1.30 -12.77 10.03
CA GLU A 29 2.63 -13.17 9.55
C GLU A 29 3.75 -12.51 10.36
N LYS A 30 4.74 -13.32 10.77
CA LYS A 30 5.81 -12.95 11.73
C LYS A 30 6.48 -11.61 11.44
N ASP A 31 7.22 -11.53 10.34
CA ASP A 31 8.02 -10.38 9.95
C ASP A 31 7.44 -9.66 8.74
N ASP A 32 6.41 -10.24 8.10
CA ASP A 32 5.74 -9.71 6.93
C ASP A 32 4.34 -9.18 7.27
N TYR A 33 3.84 -8.26 6.46
CA TYR A 33 2.41 -7.95 6.39
C TYR A 33 1.86 -8.44 5.06
N HIS A 34 0.63 -8.95 5.08
CA HIS A 34 -0.13 -9.14 3.85
C HIS A 34 -0.73 -7.80 3.46
N LEU A 35 -0.45 -7.37 2.24
CA LEU A 35 -0.77 -6.05 1.76
C LEU A 35 -1.61 -6.12 0.49
N GLU A 36 -2.53 -5.18 0.38
CA GLU A 36 -3.11 -4.77 -0.89
C GLU A 36 -2.32 -3.57 -1.42
N ILE A 37 -1.60 -3.76 -2.52
CA ILE A 37 -0.58 -2.86 -3.05
C ILE A 37 -1.11 -2.20 -4.31
N TRP A 38 -1.04 -0.88 -4.37
CA TRP A 38 -1.58 -0.06 -5.45
C TRP A 38 -0.43 0.57 -6.25
N ASP A 39 -0.08 -0.05 -7.38
CA ASP A 39 0.95 0.44 -8.31
C ASP A 39 0.33 0.92 -9.63
N PHE A 40 -0.04 2.19 -9.68
CA PHE A 40 -0.65 2.85 -10.84
C PHE A 40 0.25 2.91 -12.09
N ASP A 41 1.56 2.65 -11.95
CA ASP A 41 2.50 2.68 -13.09
C ASP A 41 2.51 1.37 -13.87
N LYS A 42 2.19 0.24 -13.21
CA LYS A 42 2.42 -1.10 -13.76
C LYS A 42 1.18 -2.00 -13.78
N LEU A 43 0.20 -1.74 -12.92
CA LEU A 43 -0.99 -2.56 -12.79
C LEU A 43 -2.23 -1.68 -12.85
N ASP A 44 -3.18 -2.08 -13.69
CA ASP A 44 -4.53 -1.49 -13.76
C ASP A 44 -5.37 -2.03 -12.58
N GLY A 45 -4.88 -1.82 -11.34
CA GLY A 45 -5.51 -2.34 -10.13
C GLY A 45 -4.54 -2.62 -8.97
N ALA A 46 -5.11 -3.21 -7.92
CA ALA A 46 -4.37 -3.64 -6.73
C ALA A 46 -3.79 -5.05 -6.88
N ASP A 47 -2.59 -5.26 -6.33
CA ASP A 47 -1.97 -6.58 -6.16
C ASP A 47 -1.99 -7.01 -4.69
N LEU A 48 -2.02 -8.33 -4.43
CA LEU A 48 -1.99 -8.90 -3.08
C LEU A 48 -0.66 -9.61 -2.86
N ASN A 49 0.15 -9.10 -1.92
CA ASN A 49 1.47 -9.68 -1.66
C ASN A 49 1.93 -9.49 -0.22
N TYR A 50 2.91 -10.28 0.19
CA TYR A 50 3.54 -10.21 1.50
C TYR A 50 4.83 -9.39 1.42
N ILE A 51 4.95 -8.37 2.26
CA ILE A 51 6.16 -7.53 2.34
C ILE A 51 6.64 -7.43 3.79
N ASP A 52 7.95 -7.62 3.96
CA ASP A 52 8.64 -7.46 5.24
C ASP A 52 8.41 -6.05 5.81
N LYS A 53 8.01 -6.02 7.08
CA LYS A 53 7.65 -4.83 7.85
C LYS A 53 8.72 -3.75 7.79
N LYS A 54 10.01 -4.10 7.63
CA LYS A 54 11.12 -3.12 7.55
C LYS A 54 11.08 -2.25 6.31
N PHE A 55 10.47 -2.73 5.23
CA PHE A 55 10.33 -2.01 3.96
C PHE A 55 9.11 -1.09 3.92
N LEU A 56 8.35 -1.05 5.01
CA LEU A 56 7.11 -0.32 5.09
C LEU A 56 7.27 0.82 6.07
N ARG A 57 6.81 2.01 5.66
CA ARG A 57 6.56 3.11 6.59
C ARG A 57 5.09 3.43 6.60
N LYS A 58 4.61 3.94 7.74
CA LYS A 58 3.25 4.47 7.82
C LYS A 58 3.13 5.70 6.90
N ALA A 59 2.02 5.78 6.18
CA ALA A 59 1.67 7.00 5.46
C ALA A 59 1.41 8.15 6.44
N THR A 60 1.74 9.36 6.03
CA THR A 60 1.53 10.59 6.79
C THR A 60 0.25 11.30 6.33
N LYS A 61 -0.21 12.31 7.08
CA LYS A 61 -1.46 13.04 6.75
C LYS A 61 -1.47 13.69 5.36
N GLU A 62 -0.32 14.13 4.85
CA GLU A 62 -0.21 14.66 3.49
C GLU A 62 -0.50 13.59 2.43
N GLU A 63 -0.25 12.32 2.77
CA GLU A 63 -0.45 11.16 1.93
C GLU A 63 -1.84 10.52 2.14
N GLU A 64 -2.50 10.75 3.28
CA GLU A 64 -3.92 10.43 3.49
C GLU A 64 -4.84 11.19 2.51
N GLU A 65 -4.44 12.39 2.09
CA GLU A 65 -5.14 13.12 1.03
C GLU A 65 -5.07 12.39 -0.32
N TYR A 66 -3.96 11.68 -0.59
CA TYR A 66 -3.82 10.81 -1.75
C TYR A 66 -4.77 9.62 -1.69
N LEU A 67 -4.99 9.06 -0.50
CA LEU A 67 -5.98 8.03 -0.23
C LEU A 67 -7.41 8.55 -0.51
N ARG A 68 -7.73 9.79 -0.14
CA ARG A 68 -9.01 10.42 -0.49
C ARG A 68 -9.18 10.52 -2.00
N LYS A 69 -8.18 11.05 -2.72
CA LYS A 69 -8.20 11.15 -4.18
C LYS A 69 -8.30 9.78 -4.85
N PHE A 70 -7.68 8.78 -4.24
CA PHE A 70 -7.73 7.41 -4.71
C PHE A 70 -9.12 6.77 -4.52
N ASN A 71 -9.76 6.98 -3.37
CA ASN A 71 -11.14 6.55 -3.15
C ASN A 71 -12.12 7.29 -4.07
N GLU A 72 -11.92 8.61 -4.28
CA GLU A 72 -12.68 9.39 -5.27
C GLU A 72 -12.53 8.79 -6.68
N TYR A 73 -11.31 8.37 -7.06
CA TYR A 73 -11.08 7.69 -8.34
C TYR A 73 -11.80 6.34 -8.45
N ILE A 74 -11.83 5.53 -7.39
CA ILE A 74 -12.59 4.27 -7.37
C ILE A 74 -14.09 4.57 -7.56
N GLU A 75 -14.66 5.50 -6.79
CA GLU A 75 -16.09 5.86 -6.87
C GLU A 75 -16.49 6.40 -8.25
N GLU A 76 -15.60 7.10 -8.96
CA GLU A 76 -15.87 7.63 -10.30
C GLU A 76 -15.80 6.57 -11.42
N ASN A 77 -15.15 5.42 -11.17
CA ASN A 77 -14.88 4.40 -12.18
C ASN A 77 -15.61 3.05 -11.94
N GLU A 78 -16.44 2.95 -10.89
CA GLU A 78 -17.45 1.90 -10.68
C GLU A 78 -18.84 2.29 -11.24
#